data_AF-A0A9W4RZZ2-F1
#
_entry.id   AF-A0A9W4RZZ2-F1
#
_cell.length_a   1.000
_cell.length_b   1.000
_cell.length_c   1.000
_cell.angle_alpha   90.00
_cell.angle_beta   90.00
_cell.angle_gamma   90.00
#
_symmetry.space_group_name_H-M   'P 1'
#
loop_
_entity.id
_entity.type
_entity.pdbx_description
1 polymer ?
#
loop_
_entity_poly.entity_id
_entity_poly.type
_entity_poly.pdbx_seq_one_letter_code
_entity_poly.pdbx_strand_id
1 'polypeptide(L)'
;LVTSLRVPLAPESAAPILAPSFDHAVKDPKPDDIAILPTHRIVVFEGNYLALDKDPWNAAARLMDELWFVDVDFEVARRRLVKRHVAAGIAKDEEEADKRARENDLVNGREIVDFRMEVDEVVVSREDDEWVHE
;
A
#
# COMPACT_ATOMS: atom_id res chain seq x y z
N LEU A 1 8.09 -10.68 9.36
CA LEU A 1 6.65 -10.89 9.08
C LEU A 1 6.44 -11.79 7.87
N VAL A 2 6.70 -11.33 6.63
CA VAL A 2 6.40 -12.09 5.39
C VAL A 2 7.04 -13.50 5.39
N THR A 3 8.30 -13.62 5.79
CA THR A 3 8.99 -14.92 5.93
C THR A 3 8.26 -15.88 6.88
N SER A 4 7.75 -15.37 8.00
CA SER A 4 7.03 -16.18 9.00
C SER A 4 5.69 -16.69 8.45
N LEU A 5 5.03 -15.89 7.61
CA LEU A 5 3.76 -16.26 6.97
C LEU A 5 3.92 -17.26 5.84
N ARG A 6 5.14 -17.43 5.30
CA ARG A 6 5.44 -18.45 4.28
C ARG A 6 5.60 -19.85 4.85
N VAL A 7 5.69 -20.00 6.17
CA VAL A 7 5.80 -21.30 6.82
C VAL A 7 4.46 -22.04 6.70
N PRO A 8 4.44 -23.29 6.21
CA PRO A 8 3.21 -24.06 6.12
C PRO A 8 2.49 -24.22 7.46
N LEU A 9 1.16 -24.12 7.44
CA LEU A 9 0.32 -24.33 8.62
C LEU A 9 0.41 -25.78 9.11
N ALA A 10 0.70 -25.97 10.40
CA ALA A 10 0.70 -27.29 11.05
C ALA A 10 -0.62 -27.54 11.82
N PRO A 11 -1.14 -28.78 11.86
CA PRO A 11 -2.46 -29.09 12.45
C PRO A 11 -2.63 -28.77 13.94
N GLU A 12 -1.54 -28.73 14.72
CA GLU A 12 -1.59 -28.65 16.20
C GLU A 12 -1.52 -27.19 16.73
N SER A 13 -1.67 -26.22 15.83
CA SER A 13 -1.75 -24.76 16.06
C SER A 13 -0.52 -24.12 16.72
N ALA A 14 0.28 -23.54 15.83
CA ALA A 14 1.18 -22.43 16.12
C ALA A 14 0.39 -21.21 16.65
N ALA A 15 0.99 -20.46 17.57
CA ALA A 15 0.47 -19.18 18.06
C ALA A 15 0.21 -18.20 16.89
N PRO A 16 -0.73 -17.24 17.05
CA PRO A 16 -0.94 -16.22 16.03
C PRO A 16 0.35 -15.47 15.71
N ILE A 17 0.54 -15.15 14.43
CA ILE A 17 1.61 -14.23 14.02
C ILE A 17 1.07 -12.82 14.21
N LEU A 18 1.82 -11.99 14.93
CA LEU A 18 1.44 -10.62 15.20
C LEU A 18 2.16 -9.69 14.23
N ALA A 19 1.40 -8.81 13.58
CA ALA A 19 1.88 -7.79 12.67
C ALA A 19 1.69 -6.40 13.29
N PRO A 20 2.60 -5.44 13.02
CA PRO A 20 2.41 -4.08 13.47
C PRO A 20 1.28 -3.40 12.69
N SER A 21 0.63 -2.43 13.33
CA SER A 21 -0.23 -1.45 12.65
C SER A 21 0.39 -0.05 12.74
N PHE A 22 -0.30 0.96 12.20
CA PHE A 22 0.08 2.36 12.33
C PHE A 22 -1.06 3.16 12.94
N ASP A 23 -0.81 3.85 14.04
CA ASP A 23 -1.79 4.71 14.69
C ASP A 23 -1.74 6.12 14.09
N HIS A 24 -2.76 6.48 13.32
CA HIS A 24 -2.84 7.80 12.67
C HIS A 24 -3.04 8.97 13.65
N ALA A 25 -3.56 8.74 14.87
CA ALA A 25 -3.78 9.80 15.84
C ALA A 25 -2.47 10.28 16.46
N VAL A 26 -1.56 9.35 16.74
CA VAL A 26 -0.23 9.65 17.31
C VAL A 26 0.91 9.62 16.30
N LYS A 27 0.63 9.13 15.08
CA LYS A 27 1.58 9.01 13.95
C LYS A 27 2.75 8.07 14.24
N ASP A 28 2.51 7.01 15.01
CA ASP A 28 3.52 6.03 15.41
C ASP A 28 3.10 4.58 15.08
N PRO A 29 4.05 3.69 14.75
CA PRO A 29 3.78 2.26 14.62
C PRO A 29 3.35 1.66 15.96
N LYS A 30 2.34 0.79 15.94
CA LYS A 30 1.92 0.00 17.08
C LYS A 30 2.35 -1.45 16.90
N PRO A 31 3.28 -1.98 17.71
CA PRO A 31 3.73 -3.36 17.59
C PRO A 31 2.60 -4.33 17.96
N ASP A 32 2.64 -5.51 17.35
CA ASP A 32 1.80 -6.66 17.68
C ASP A 32 0.28 -6.43 17.68
N ASP A 33 -0.20 -5.48 16.87
CA ASP A 33 -1.59 -5.02 16.88
C ASP A 33 -2.54 -5.88 16.03
N ILE A 34 -2.02 -6.44 14.93
CA ILE A 34 -2.83 -7.21 13.98
C ILE A 34 -2.50 -8.69 14.14
N ALA A 35 -3.47 -9.47 14.64
CA ALA A 35 -3.32 -10.91 14.79
C ALA A 35 -3.68 -11.65 13.48
N ILE A 36 -2.71 -12.37 12.93
CA ILE A 36 -2.89 -13.27 11.79
C ILE A 36 -3.05 -14.68 12.35
N LEU A 37 -4.30 -15.16 12.38
CA LEU A 37 -4.66 -16.46 12.92
C LEU A 37 -4.29 -17.60 11.96
N PRO A 38 -3.97 -18.81 12.45
CA PRO A 38 -3.76 -19.99 11.62
C PRO A 38 -4.96 -20.36 10.72
N THR A 39 -6.16 -19.86 11.05
CA THR A 39 -7.38 -20.05 10.26
C THR A 39 -7.48 -19.10 9.07
N HIS A 40 -6.71 -18.00 9.04
CA HIS A 40 -6.68 -17.09 7.90
C HIS A 40 -5.98 -17.78 6.72
N ARG A 41 -6.74 -17.96 5.63
CA ARG A 41 -6.27 -18.65 4.43
C ARG A 41 -5.75 -17.71 3.35
N ILE A 42 -6.11 -16.43 3.44
CA ILE A 42 -5.69 -15.36 2.55
C ILE A 42 -5.27 -14.20 3.43
N VAL A 43 -4.11 -13.63 3.13
CA VAL A 43 -3.59 -12.40 3.76
C VAL A 43 -3.29 -11.43 2.64
N VAL A 44 -3.94 -10.27 2.66
CA VAL A 44 -3.70 -9.20 1.69
C VAL A 44 -2.75 -8.19 2.32
N PHE A 45 -1.60 -7.98 1.67
CA PHE A 45 -0.71 -6.89 1.99
C PHE A 45 -1.04 -5.71 1.07
N GLU A 46 -1.22 -4.52 1.64
CA GLU A 46 -1.34 -3.28 0.87
C GLU A 46 -0.21 -2.31 1.21
N GLY A 47 0.23 -1.55 0.21
CA GLY A 47 1.29 -0.56 0.39
C GLY A 47 1.98 -0.18 -0.92
N ASN A 48 2.60 1.00 -0.93
CA ASN A 48 3.18 1.60 -2.13
C ASN A 48 4.36 0.80 -2.70
N TYR A 49 5.17 0.18 -1.85
CA TYR A 49 6.47 -0.38 -2.24
C TYR A 49 6.48 -1.90 -2.36
N LEU A 50 5.34 -2.58 -2.24
CA LEU A 50 5.27 -4.04 -2.22
C LEU A 50 5.77 -4.71 -3.51
N ALA A 51 5.77 -3.99 -4.63
CA ALA A 51 6.26 -4.45 -5.93
C ALA A 51 7.48 -3.64 -6.44
N LEU A 52 8.15 -2.87 -5.57
CA LEU A 52 9.33 -2.08 -5.96
C LEU A 52 10.56 -3.00 -6.09
N ASP A 53 11.24 -3.00 -7.24
CA ASP A 53 12.45 -3.80 -7.49
C ASP A 53 13.71 -3.16 -6.90
N LYS A 54 13.68 -2.91 -5.60
CA LYS A 54 14.81 -2.40 -4.80
C LYS A 54 14.83 -3.08 -3.45
N ASP A 55 16.03 -3.34 -2.92
CA ASP A 55 16.17 -3.81 -1.55
C ASP A 55 15.64 -2.77 -0.54
N PRO A 56 14.99 -3.19 0.57
CA PRO A 56 14.65 -4.57 0.93
C PRO A 56 13.30 -5.06 0.38
N TRP A 57 12.61 -4.24 -0.43
CA TRP A 57 11.24 -4.46 -0.86
C TRP A 57 11.09 -5.67 -1.77
N ASN A 58 11.99 -5.80 -2.75
CA ASN A 58 12.00 -6.91 -3.70
C ASN A 58 12.17 -8.29 -3.00
N ALA A 59 12.86 -8.34 -1.85
CA ALA A 59 13.01 -9.56 -1.07
C ALA A 59 11.67 -10.01 -0.46
N ALA A 60 10.86 -9.06 0.02
CA ALA A 60 9.52 -9.36 0.51
C ALA A 60 8.57 -9.71 -0.64
N ALA A 61 8.66 -8.99 -1.76
CA ALA A 61 7.85 -9.22 -2.95
C ALA A 61 7.98 -10.67 -3.48
N ARG A 62 9.20 -11.20 -3.54
CA ARG A 62 9.49 -12.58 -3.99
C ARG A 62 8.91 -13.68 -3.09
N LEU A 63 8.44 -13.34 -1.90
CA LEU A 63 7.80 -14.28 -0.98
C LEU A 63 6.26 -14.26 -1.08
N MET A 64 5.68 -13.29 -1.79
CA MET A 64 4.24 -13.21 -2.01
C MET A 64 3.80 -14.25 -3.03
N ASP A 65 2.56 -14.76 -2.89
CA ASP A 65 1.96 -15.68 -3.86
C ASP A 65 1.53 -14.95 -5.13
N GLU A 66 1.00 -13.74 -4.99
CA GLU A 66 0.56 -12.89 -6.08
C GLU A 66 0.92 -11.42 -5.77
N LEU A 67 1.32 -10.68 -6.79
CA LEU A 67 1.55 -9.23 -6.77
C LEU A 67 0.58 -8.54 -7.71
N TRP A 68 -0.24 -7.65 -7.15
CA TRP A 68 -1.23 -6.89 -7.89
C TRP A 68 -0.88 -5.41 -7.86
N PHE A 69 -1.02 -4.71 -8.98
CA PHE A 69 -0.73 -3.29 -9.07
C PHE A 69 -1.97 -2.49 -9.46
N VAL A 70 -2.27 -1.45 -8.69
CA VAL A 70 -3.32 -0.48 -9.04
C VAL A 70 -2.70 0.61 -9.89
N ASP A 71 -3.00 0.61 -11.19
CA ASP A 71 -2.53 1.62 -12.13
C ASP A 71 -3.47 2.82 -12.15
N VAL A 72 -2.91 4.02 -12.06
CA VAL A 72 -3.67 5.27 -12.04
C VAL A 72 -2.90 6.34 -12.82
N ASP A 73 -3.62 7.09 -13.65
CA ASP A 73 -3.05 8.23 -14.35
C ASP A 73 -2.46 9.25 -13.35
N PHE A 74 -1.26 9.75 -13.64
CA PHE A 74 -0.53 10.64 -12.73
C PHE A 74 -1.28 11.95 -12.46
N GLU A 75 -2.00 12.50 -13.44
CA GLU A 75 -2.79 13.72 -13.23
C GLU A 75 -4.05 13.44 -12.43
N VAL A 76 -4.68 12.27 -12.60
CA VAL A 76 -5.76 11.81 -11.71
C VAL A 76 -5.26 11.66 -10.27
N ALA A 77 -4.13 10.97 -10.07
CA ALA A 77 -3.52 10.77 -8.75
C ALA A 77 -3.17 12.11 -8.09
N ARG A 78 -2.55 13.03 -8.84
CA ARG A 78 -2.23 14.39 -8.39
C ARG A 78 -3.48 15.13 -7.91
N ARG A 79 -4.55 15.16 -8.70
CA ARG A 79 -5.82 15.82 -8.31
C ARG A 79 -6.41 15.23 -7.03
N ARG A 80 -6.39 13.90 -6.89
CA ARG A 80 -6.87 13.21 -5.68
C ARG A 80 -6.01 13.53 -4.45
N LEU A 81 -4.68 13.58 -4.62
CA LEU A 81 -3.72 13.93 -3.57
C LEU A 81 -3.88 15.37 -3.09
N VAL A 82 -4.04 16.33 -4.01
CA VAL A 82 -4.27 17.75 -3.67
C VAL A 82 -5.50 17.88 -2.76
N LYS A 83 -6.63 17.31 -3.17
CA LYS A 83 -7.87 17.31 -2.37
C LYS A 83 -7.64 16.69 -0.99
N ARG A 84 -6.94 15.55 -0.93
CA ARG A 84 -6.67 14.84 0.33
C ARG A 84 -5.75 15.64 1.27
N HIS A 85 -4.72 16.29 0.76
CA HIS A 85 -3.78 17.09 1.57
C HIS A 85 -4.46 18.30 2.21
N VAL A 86 -5.32 19.01 1.47
CA VAL A 86 -6.11 20.13 2.00
C VAL A 86 -7.10 19.63 3.05
N ALA A 87 -7.87 18.57 2.74
CA ALA A 87 -8.85 18.01 3.66
C ALA A 87 -8.23 17.48 4.97
N ALA A 88 -7.02 16.92 4.90
CA ALA A 88 -6.28 16.43 6.07
C ALA A 88 -5.53 17.53 6.84
N GLY A 89 -5.57 18.79 6.39
CA GLY A 89 -4.82 19.90 6.99
C GLY A 89 -3.30 19.77 6.85
N ILE A 90 -2.83 18.97 5.90
CA ILE A 90 -1.40 18.78 5.59
C ILE A 90 -0.85 19.98 4.82
N ALA A 91 -1.69 20.64 4.03
CA ALA A 91 -1.40 21.86 3.30
C ALA A 91 -2.49 22.90 3.56
N LYS A 92 -2.15 24.20 3.54
CA LYS A 92 -3.09 25.28 3.85
C LYS A 92 -4.10 25.56 2.73
N ASP A 93 -3.71 25.28 1.48
CA ASP A 93 -4.46 25.55 0.26
C ASP A 93 -4.08 24.58 -0.86
N GLU A 94 -4.80 24.64 -1.98
CA GLU A 94 -4.56 23.76 -3.13
C GLU A 94 -3.20 24.00 -3.78
N GLU A 95 -2.67 25.23 -3.76
CA GLU A 95 -1.37 25.56 -4.35
C GLU A 95 -0.23 24.87 -3.59
N GLU A 96 -0.23 24.97 -2.26
CA GLU A 96 0.74 24.28 -1.41
C GLU A 96 0.59 22.75 -1.52
N ALA A 97 -0.65 22.26 -1.54
CA ALA A 97 -0.93 20.84 -1.71
C ALA A 97 -0.41 20.30 -3.05
N ASP A 98 -0.56 21.09 -4.13
CA ASP A 98 -0.09 20.71 -5.46
C ASP A 98 1.43 20.63 -5.55
N LYS A 99 2.09 21.65 -4.99
CA LYS A 99 3.55 21.67 -4.90
C LYS A 99 4.05 20.43 -4.16
N ARG A 100 3.46 20.14 -2.99
CA ARG A 100 3.81 18.95 -2.19
C ARG A 100 3.60 17.66 -2.97
N ALA A 101 2.47 17.52 -3.66
CA ALA A 101 2.18 16.34 -4.46
C ALA A 101 3.24 16.14 -5.55
N ARG A 102 3.61 17.19 -6.28
CA ARG A 102 4.60 17.13 -7.35
C ARG A 102 6.02 16.83 -6.87
N GLU A 103 6.42 17.41 -5.74
CA GLU A 103 7.79 17.31 -5.23
C GLU A 103 8.05 16.05 -4.40
N ASN A 104 6.99 15.39 -3.89
CA ASN A 104 7.12 14.22 -3.02
C ASN A 104 6.30 13.03 -3.54
N ASP A 105 4.97 13.12 -3.48
CA ASP A 105 4.10 11.97 -3.74
C ASP A 105 4.27 11.42 -5.17
N LEU A 106 4.32 12.30 -6.18
CA LEU A 106 4.49 11.89 -7.58
C LEU A 106 5.92 11.48 -7.91
N VAL A 107 6.92 11.95 -7.16
CA VAL A 107 8.31 11.47 -7.29
C VAL A 107 8.40 10.02 -6.84
N ASN A 108 7.81 9.70 -5.68
CA ASN A 108 7.72 8.33 -5.19
C ASN A 108 6.88 7.47 -6.13
N GLY A 109 5.74 7.98 -6.61
CA GLY A 109 4.89 7.30 -7.59
C GLY A 109 5.64 6.98 -8.89
N ARG A 110 6.45 7.93 -9.40
CA ARG A 110 7.30 7.72 -10.57
C ARG A 110 8.33 6.62 -10.32
N GLU A 111 9.01 6.66 -9.17
CA GLU A 111 9.98 5.63 -8.81
C GLU A 111 9.35 4.24 -8.76
N ILE A 112 8.15 4.12 -8.17
CA ILE A 112 7.42 2.85 -8.09
C ILE A 112 7.10 2.33 -9.49
N VAL A 113 6.59 3.18 -10.38
CA VAL A 113 6.24 2.78 -11.76
C VAL A 113 7.48 2.42 -12.57
N ASP A 114 8.54 3.23 -12.50
CA ASP A 114 9.76 3.05 -13.29
C ASP A 114 10.58 1.82 -12.86
N PHE A 115 10.51 1.45 -11.58
CA PHE A 115 11.26 0.34 -10.98
C PHE A 115 10.34 -0.75 -10.42
N ARG A 116 9.15 -0.94 -11.01
CA ARG A 116 8.24 -2.01 -10.61
C ARG A 116 8.77 -3.37 -11.07
N MET A 117 8.64 -4.38 -10.22
CA MET A 117 8.77 -5.78 -10.63
C MET A 117 7.66 -6.16 -11.63
N GLU A 118 7.80 -7.32 -12.28
CA GLU A 118 6.66 -7.96 -12.92
C GLU A 118 5.58 -8.28 -11.87
N VAL A 119 4.33 -8.05 -12.24
CA VAL A 119 3.15 -8.25 -11.38
C VAL A 119 2.20 -9.19 -12.10
N ASP A 120 1.47 -9.98 -11.33
CA ASP A 120 0.53 -10.97 -11.85
C ASP A 120 -0.69 -10.29 -12.47
N GLU A 121 -1.15 -9.19 -11.85
CA GLU A 121 -2.33 -8.46 -12.31
C GLU A 121 -2.17 -6.94 -12.21
N VAL A 122 -2.79 -6.24 -13.16
CA VAL A 122 -2.88 -4.76 -13.18
C VAL A 122 -4.34 -4.35 -13.17
N VAL A 123 -4.74 -3.69 -12.09
CA VAL A 123 -6.08 -3.11 -11.93
C VAL A 123 -6.03 -1.63 -12.29
N VAL A 124 -6.63 -1.25 -13.42
CA VAL A 124 -6.65 0.15 -13.87
C VAL A 124 -7.74 0.92 -13.12
N SER A 125 -7.34 1.93 -12.36
CA SER A 125 -8.24 2.88 -11.69
C SER A 125 -8.85 3.82 -12.73
N ARG A 126 -10.12 3.58 -13.04
CA ARG A 126 -10.94 4.45 -13.90
C ARG A 126 -11.98 5.14 -13.02
N GLU A 127 -12.12 6.45 -13.20
CA GLU A 127 -13.29 7.14 -12.66
C GLU A 127 -14.49 6.68 -13.48
N ASP A 128 -15.49 6.14 -12.78
CA ASP A 128 -16.76 5.74 -13.36
C ASP A 128 -17.85 6.54 -12.67
N ASP A 129 -18.29 7.62 -13.32
CA ASP A 129 -19.35 8.50 -12.81
C ASP A 129 -20.71 7.79 -12.76
N GLU A 130 -20.86 6.61 -13.37
CA GLU A 130 -22.09 5.80 -13.31
C GLU A 130 -22.15 4.89 -12.07
N TRP A 131 -21.01 4.67 -11.40
CA TRP A 131 -20.92 3.86 -10.18
C TRP A 131 -20.71 4.74 -8.94
N VAL A 132 -21.72 5.53 -8.60
CA VAL A 132 -21.78 6.27 -7.33
C VAL A 132 -22.69 5.51 -6.38
N HIS A 133 -22.11 4.89 -5.34
CA HIS A 133 -22.91 4.41 -4.21
C HIS A 133 -23.42 5.62 -3.42
N GLU A 134 -24.75 5.82 -3.42
CA GLU A 134 -25.44 6.70 -2.46
C GLU A 134 -25.18 6.26 -1.01
#